data_AF-A0AAW8QZ65-F1
#
_entry.id   AF-A0AAW8QZ65-F1
#
_cell.length_a   1.000
_cell.length_b   1.000
_cell.length_c   1.000
_cell.angle_alpha   90.00
_cell.angle_beta   90.00
_cell.angle_gamma   90.00
#
_symmetry.space_group_name_H-M   'P 1'
#
loop_
_entity.id
_entity.type
_entity.pdbx_description
1 polymer ?
#
loop_
_entity_poly.entity_id
_entity_poly.type
_entity_poly.pdbx_seq_one_letter_code
_entity_poly.pdbx_strand_id
1 'polypeptide(L)'
;MKISRLSQESAKKAFNIVRIIVGTITLACLFIVWGIDFSGLLLISTSLITVTGVALFANWSLLSNITAYFILLFQPSYSRGNFVRIFEGDNFVEGTIIEVNLFNIRLLTDDNETITYPNNLILTRITMLNPQKKMQGFGKIGPVSVGVDGEVSQGASHQSNAPQSHTNESNEGLPRG
;
A
#
# COMPACT_ATOMS: atom_id res chain seq x y z
N MET A 1 7.66 -29.86 41.64
CA MET A 1 9.08 -29.82 41.19
C MET A 1 9.20 -29.14 39.81
N LYS A 2 8.95 -27.81 39.71
CA LYS A 2 9.01 -27.04 38.44
C LYS A 2 9.82 -25.74 38.53
N ILE A 3 10.21 -25.33 39.75
CA ILE A 3 10.82 -24.02 40.03
C ILE A 3 12.30 -23.97 39.60
N SER A 4 12.99 -25.11 39.61
CA SER A 4 14.40 -25.22 39.23
C SER A 4 14.66 -25.13 37.71
N ARG A 5 13.67 -25.43 36.87
CA ARG A 5 13.83 -25.38 35.39
C ARG A 5 13.79 -23.94 34.84
N LEU A 6 12.97 -23.06 35.43
CA LEU A 6 12.87 -21.64 35.02
C LEU A 6 14.15 -20.85 35.33
N SER A 7 14.78 -21.10 36.48
CA SER A 7 16.07 -20.48 36.82
C SER A 7 17.19 -20.95 35.89
N GLN A 8 17.19 -22.22 35.48
CA GLN A 8 18.20 -22.77 34.56
C GLN A 8 18.07 -22.22 33.13
N GLU A 9 16.85 -22.08 32.61
CA GLU A 9 16.57 -21.45 31.31
C GLU A 9 17.01 -19.97 31.31
N SER A 10 16.61 -19.21 32.33
CA SER A 10 16.97 -17.80 32.47
C SER A 10 18.47 -17.59 32.74
N ALA A 11 19.10 -18.46 33.52
CA ALA A 11 20.54 -18.41 33.78
C ALA A 11 21.34 -18.67 32.51
N LYS A 12 20.97 -19.66 31.68
CA LYS A 12 21.66 -19.92 30.40
C LYS A 12 21.57 -18.74 29.45
N LYS A 13 20.39 -18.10 29.34
CA LYS A 13 20.22 -16.88 28.55
C LYS A 13 21.08 -15.74 29.10
N ALA A 14 21.10 -15.56 30.42
CA ALA A 14 21.93 -14.57 31.08
C ALA A 14 23.43 -14.80 30.81
N PHE A 15 23.92 -16.03 30.92
CA PHE A 15 25.30 -16.37 30.60
C PHE A 15 25.65 -16.13 29.13
N ASN A 16 24.75 -16.44 28.20
CA ASN A 16 24.97 -16.16 26.77
C ASN A 16 25.05 -14.65 26.50
N ILE A 17 24.17 -13.85 27.10
CA ILE A 17 24.18 -12.40 26.99
C ILE A 17 25.47 -11.83 27.58
N VAL A 18 25.85 -12.25 28.78
CA VAL A 18 27.11 -11.82 29.41
C VAL A 18 28.30 -12.22 28.54
N ARG A 19 28.32 -13.43 27.97
CA ARG A 19 29.38 -13.88 27.07
C ARG A 19 29.47 -13.06 25.79
N ILE A 20 28.34 -12.66 25.21
CA ILE A 20 28.31 -11.75 24.06
C ILE A 20 28.84 -10.38 24.46
N ILE A 21 28.39 -9.81 25.59
CA ILE A 21 28.85 -8.50 26.08
C ILE A 21 30.36 -8.51 26.33
N VAL A 22 30.85 -9.50 27.08
CA VAL A 22 32.28 -9.65 27.37
C VAL A 22 33.06 -9.88 26.07
N GLY A 23 32.57 -10.73 25.16
CA GLY A 23 33.18 -10.95 23.85
C GLY A 23 33.28 -9.68 23.02
N THR A 24 32.22 -8.86 22.97
CA THR A 24 32.20 -7.57 22.28
C THR A 24 33.18 -6.59 22.91
N ILE A 25 33.26 -6.51 24.25
CA ILE A 25 34.21 -5.64 24.96
C ILE A 25 35.65 -6.08 24.68
N THR A 26 35.95 -7.38 24.77
CA THR A 26 37.27 -7.92 24.47
C THR A 26 37.67 -7.64 23.02
N LEU A 27 36.74 -7.80 22.07
CA LEU A 27 36.98 -7.50 20.66
C LEU A 27 37.23 -6.00 20.43
N ALA A 28 36.47 -5.13 21.10
CA ALA A 28 36.68 -3.68 21.03
C ALA A 28 38.04 -3.28 21.60
N CYS A 29 38.45 -3.83 22.75
CA CYS A 29 39.78 -3.63 23.31
C CYS A 29 40.88 -4.13 22.37
N LEU A 30 40.67 -5.27 21.71
CA LEU A 30 41.62 -5.79 20.72
C LEU A 30 41.78 -4.83 19.54
N PHE A 31 40.69 -4.27 19.02
CA PHE A 31 40.76 -3.27 17.95
C PHE A 31 41.53 -2.00 18.36
N ILE A 32 41.38 -1.57 19.61
CA ILE A 32 42.13 -0.43 20.16
C ILE A 32 43.62 -0.76 20.27
N VAL A 33 43.99 -1.93 20.81
CA VAL A 33 45.40 -2.35 20.94
C VAL A 33 46.06 -2.63 19.59
N TRP A 34 45.31 -3.13 18.61
CA TRP A 34 45.78 -3.28 17.23
C TRP A 34 46.10 -1.92 16.60
N GLY A 35 45.58 -0.81 17.14
CA GLY A 35 45.85 0.52 16.60
C GLY A 35 45.17 0.74 15.26
N ILE A 36 43.93 0.25 15.12
CA ILE A 36 43.10 0.51 13.95
C ILE A 36 42.96 2.02 13.75
N ASP A 37 43.28 2.48 12.55
CA ASP A 37 43.00 3.85 12.15
C ASP A 37 41.52 4.00 11.82
N PHE A 38 40.80 4.74 12.66
CA PHE A 38 39.40 5.09 12.44
C PHE A 38 39.19 5.80 11.11
N SER A 39 40.17 6.56 10.62
CA SER A 39 40.09 7.26 9.33
C SER A 39 40.05 6.26 8.18
N GLY A 40 40.97 5.29 8.16
CA GLY A 40 40.96 4.17 7.22
C GLY A 40 39.67 3.35 7.25
N LEU A 41 39.15 3.03 8.43
CA LEU A 41 37.86 2.33 8.56
C LEU A 41 36.68 3.13 8.01
N LEU A 42 36.63 4.43 8.31
CA LEU A 42 35.57 5.31 7.81
C LEU A 42 35.60 5.43 6.29
N LEU A 43 36.80 5.46 5.68
CA LEU A 43 36.96 5.47 4.22
C LEU A 43 36.43 4.18 3.58
N ILE A 44 36.83 3.02 4.10
CA ILE A 44 36.39 1.71 3.58
C ILE A 44 34.87 1.54 3.79
N SER A 45 34.37 1.93 4.96
CA SER A 45 32.94 1.93 5.28
C SER A 45 32.18 2.82 4.28
N THR A 46 32.60 4.06 4.10
CA THR A 46 31.95 5.01 3.16
C THR A 46 31.94 4.47 1.73
N SER A 47 33.02 3.82 1.28
CA SER A 47 33.07 3.16 -0.02
C SER A 47 32.06 2.01 -0.11
N LEU A 48 31.98 1.14 0.91
CA LEU A 48 31.02 0.05 0.94
C LEU A 48 29.57 0.54 1.01
N ILE A 49 29.28 1.56 1.84
CA ILE A 49 27.97 2.21 1.88
C ILE A 49 27.64 2.82 0.50
N THR A 50 28.60 3.49 -0.14
CA THR A 50 28.39 4.08 -1.47
C THR A 50 28.07 3.03 -2.52
N VAL A 51 28.86 1.95 -2.60
CA VAL A 51 28.61 0.85 -3.55
C VAL A 51 27.28 0.16 -3.25
N THR A 52 26.96 -0.07 -1.97
CA THR A 52 25.68 -0.64 -1.55
C THR A 52 24.52 0.28 -1.92
N GLY A 53 24.67 1.59 -1.73
CA GLY A 53 23.70 2.60 -2.10
C GLY A 53 23.42 2.59 -3.61
N VAL A 54 24.47 2.55 -4.43
CA VAL A 54 24.34 2.44 -5.90
C VAL A 54 23.71 1.12 -6.32
N ALA A 55 24.08 0.00 -5.69
CA ALA A 55 23.51 -1.32 -5.98
C ALA A 55 22.02 -1.40 -5.60
N LEU A 56 21.61 -0.78 -4.50
CA LEU A 56 20.20 -0.64 -4.12
C LEU A 56 19.45 0.25 -5.13
N PHE A 57 20.09 1.31 -5.60
CA PHE A 57 19.55 2.18 -6.65
C PHE A 57 19.38 1.43 -7.97
N ALA A 58 20.28 0.51 -8.34
CA ALA A 58 20.10 -0.32 -9.54
C ALA A 58 18.79 -1.14 -9.49
N ASN A 59 18.36 -1.51 -8.28
CA ASN A 59 17.11 -2.24 -8.02
C ASN A 59 15.98 -1.32 -7.52
N TRP A 60 15.79 -0.14 -8.11
CA TRP A 60 14.76 0.86 -7.74
C TRP A 60 13.40 0.30 -7.27
N SER A 61 12.92 -0.78 -7.90
CA SER A 61 11.66 -1.43 -7.54
C SER A 61 11.68 -2.09 -6.16
N LEU A 62 12.80 -2.64 -5.72
CA LEU A 62 12.98 -3.24 -4.40
C LEU A 62 12.86 -2.17 -3.30
N LEU A 63 13.60 -1.08 -3.45
CA LEU A 63 13.58 0.02 -2.50
C LEU A 63 12.21 0.69 -2.44
N SER A 64 11.57 0.87 -3.60
CA SER A 64 10.22 1.43 -3.69
C SER A 64 9.17 0.55 -3.01
N ASN A 65 9.22 -0.77 -3.20
CA ASN A 65 8.30 -1.70 -2.54
C ASN A 65 8.50 -1.77 -1.01
N ILE A 66 9.76 -1.78 -0.54
CA ILE A 66 10.08 -1.76 0.90
C ILE A 66 9.60 -0.45 1.53
N THR A 67 9.88 0.68 0.89
CA THR A 67 9.44 2.00 1.39
C THR A 67 7.92 2.08 1.41
N ALA A 68 7.26 1.57 0.36
CA ALA A 68 5.81 1.52 0.27
C ALA A 68 5.19 0.66 1.36
N TYR A 69 5.79 -0.49 1.70
CA TYR A 69 5.35 -1.33 2.81
C TYR A 69 5.25 -0.54 4.12
N PHE A 70 6.32 0.19 4.49
CA PHE A 70 6.31 0.99 5.71
C PHE A 70 5.22 2.07 5.67
N ILE A 71 5.08 2.78 4.54
CA ILE A 71 4.03 3.79 4.37
C ILE A 71 2.63 3.18 4.56
N LEU A 72 2.36 2.02 3.95
CA LEU A 72 1.08 1.31 4.07
C LEU A 72 0.80 0.86 5.51
N LEU A 73 1.82 0.39 6.23
CA LEU A 73 1.68 -0.01 7.64
C LEU A 73 1.31 1.15 8.56
N PHE A 74 1.80 2.36 8.28
CA PHE A 74 1.45 3.54 9.07
C PHE A 74 0.01 4.02 8.82
N GLN A 75 -0.65 3.53 7.77
CA GLN A 75 -2.01 3.90 7.41
C GLN A 75 -3.01 2.81 7.82
N PRO A 76 -3.87 3.04 8.82
CA PRO A 76 -4.85 2.04 9.26
C PRO A 76 -5.77 1.56 8.14
N SER A 77 -6.05 2.41 7.15
CA SER A 77 -6.89 2.08 5.99
C SER A 77 -6.32 0.97 5.10
N TYR A 78 -5.01 0.73 5.12
CA TYR A 78 -4.35 -0.37 4.40
C TYR A 78 -4.05 -1.58 5.28
N SER A 79 -4.64 -1.63 6.47
CA SER A 79 -4.54 -2.80 7.35
C SER A 79 -5.37 -3.98 6.84
N ARG A 80 -5.01 -5.17 7.31
CA ARG A 80 -5.74 -6.42 7.08
C ARG A 80 -7.23 -6.27 7.43
N GLY A 81 -8.10 -6.75 6.54
CA GLY A 81 -9.55 -6.74 6.70
C GLY A 81 -10.25 -5.54 6.06
N ASN A 82 -9.52 -4.53 5.59
CA ASN A 82 -10.11 -3.41 4.86
C ASN A 82 -10.33 -3.74 3.40
N PHE A 83 -11.35 -3.12 2.82
CA PHE A 83 -11.64 -3.22 1.39
C PHE A 83 -10.94 -2.10 0.64
N VAL A 84 -10.26 -2.47 -0.45
CA VAL A 84 -9.57 -1.53 -1.33
C VAL A 84 -9.98 -1.79 -2.78
N ARG A 85 -10.21 -0.71 -3.52
CA ARG A 85 -10.39 -0.73 -4.98
C ARG A 85 -9.30 0.12 -5.61
N ILE A 86 -8.51 -0.49 -6.48
CA ILE A 86 -7.35 0.11 -7.16
C ILE A 86 -7.75 0.35 -8.61
N PHE A 87 -7.60 1.58 -9.10
CA PHE A 87 -7.91 1.94 -10.48
C PHE A 87 -6.66 1.79 -11.37
N GLU A 88 -6.82 1.13 -12.51
CA GLU A 88 -5.79 0.93 -13.52
C GLU A 88 -6.34 1.26 -14.91
N GLY A 89 -6.18 2.53 -15.30
CA GLY A 89 -6.75 3.06 -16.55
C GLY A 89 -8.28 2.94 -16.52
N ASP A 90 -8.84 2.20 -17.48
CA ASP A 90 -10.27 1.95 -17.58
C ASP A 90 -10.75 0.72 -16.77
N ASN A 91 -9.81 -0.04 -16.18
CA ASN A 91 -10.10 -1.21 -15.36
C ASN A 91 -9.91 -0.91 -13.87
N PHE A 92 -10.45 -1.77 -13.01
CA PHE A 92 -10.19 -1.73 -11.58
C PHE A 92 -9.98 -3.12 -11.03
N VAL A 93 -9.16 -3.20 -9.98
CA VAL A 93 -8.98 -4.40 -9.17
C VAL A 93 -9.52 -4.11 -7.79
N GLU A 94 -10.41 -4.94 -7.29
CA GLU A 94 -10.99 -4.79 -5.96
C GLU A 94 -10.84 -6.03 -5.11
N GLY A 95 -10.76 -5.83 -3.81
CA GLY A 95 -10.67 -6.94 -2.87
C GLY A 95 -10.41 -6.49 -1.43
N THR A 96 -10.52 -7.45 -0.53
CA THR A 96 -10.23 -7.26 0.89
C THR A 96 -8.77 -7.60 1.17
N ILE A 97 -8.06 -6.74 1.89
CA ILE A 97 -6.65 -6.94 2.24
C ILE A 97 -6.54 -8.14 3.19
N ILE A 98 -5.91 -9.23 2.74
CA ILE A 98 -5.67 -10.42 3.55
C ILE A 98 -4.43 -10.20 4.41
N GLU A 99 -3.38 -9.64 3.82
CA GLU A 99 -2.13 -9.31 4.48
C GLU A 99 -1.28 -8.38 3.63
N VAL A 100 -0.36 -7.68 4.31
CA VAL A 100 0.64 -6.81 3.69
C VAL A 100 2.01 -7.43 3.94
N ASN A 101 2.72 -7.84 2.88
CA ASN A 101 4.12 -8.29 2.96
C ASN A 101 5.06 -7.17 2.56
N LEU A 102 6.36 -7.39 2.77
CA LEU A 102 7.40 -6.40 2.50
C LEU A 102 7.46 -5.93 1.03
N PHE A 103 7.13 -6.82 0.08
CA PHE A 103 7.22 -6.51 -1.35
C PHE A 103 5.87 -6.31 -2.05
N ASN A 104 4.81 -6.86 -1.46
CA ASN A 104 3.53 -7.05 -2.11
C ASN A 104 2.40 -7.23 -1.09
N ILE A 105 1.20 -6.78 -1.45
CA ILE A 105 -0.02 -6.99 -0.70
C ILE A 105 -0.78 -8.17 -1.30
N ARG A 106 -1.55 -8.89 -0.49
CA ARG A 106 -2.50 -9.89 -1.00
C ARG A 106 -3.93 -9.45 -0.75
N LEU A 107 -4.71 -9.44 -1.82
CA LEU A 107 -6.12 -9.07 -1.85
C LEU A 107 -6.96 -10.31 -2.13
N LEU A 108 -8.07 -10.47 -1.41
CA LEU A 108 -9.09 -11.46 -1.69
C LEU A 108 -10.21 -10.79 -2.48
N THR A 109 -10.43 -11.20 -3.72
CA THR A 109 -11.58 -10.74 -4.51
C THR A 109 -12.87 -11.42 -4.02
N ASP A 110 -14.03 -10.90 -4.45
CA ASP A 110 -15.34 -11.50 -4.18
C ASP A 110 -15.48 -12.91 -4.79
N ASP A 111 -14.76 -13.20 -5.89
CA ASP A 111 -14.70 -14.52 -6.53
C ASP A 111 -13.80 -15.52 -5.78
N ASN A 112 -13.35 -15.17 -4.57
CA ASN A 112 -12.49 -15.98 -3.70
C ASN A 112 -11.10 -16.30 -4.31
N GLU A 113 -10.64 -15.47 -5.25
CA GLU A 113 -9.27 -15.52 -5.77
C GLU A 113 -8.33 -14.62 -4.97
N THR A 114 -7.06 -15.02 -4.87
CA THR A 114 -6.03 -14.22 -4.20
C THR A 114 -5.18 -13.50 -5.22
N ILE A 115 -5.28 -12.17 -5.25
CA ILE A 115 -4.50 -11.31 -6.13
C ILE A 115 -3.32 -10.74 -5.35
N THR A 116 -2.12 -10.83 -5.93
CA THR A 116 -0.90 -10.26 -5.34
C THR A 116 -0.51 -8.99 -6.08
N TYR A 117 -0.41 -7.88 -5.38
CA TYR A 117 -0.14 -6.57 -5.99
C TYR A 117 1.12 -5.94 -5.39
N PRO A 118 2.08 -5.44 -6.20
CA PRO A 118 3.28 -4.77 -5.70
C PRO A 118 2.94 -3.55 -4.84
N ASN A 119 3.61 -3.39 -3.70
CA ASN A 119 3.31 -2.32 -2.74
C ASN A 119 3.50 -0.92 -3.35
N ASN A 120 4.52 -0.74 -4.17
CA ASN A 120 4.81 0.55 -4.79
C ASN A 120 3.67 1.01 -5.71
N LEU A 121 3.05 0.08 -6.44
CA LEU A 121 1.97 0.42 -7.35
C LEU A 121 0.74 0.92 -6.59
N ILE A 122 0.42 0.37 -5.42
CA ILE A 122 -0.73 0.82 -4.60
C ILE A 122 -0.62 2.30 -4.25
N LEU A 123 0.57 2.76 -3.87
CA LEU A 123 0.76 4.15 -3.46
C LEU A 123 0.77 5.13 -4.64
N THR A 124 1.11 4.65 -5.84
CA THR A 124 1.15 5.49 -7.04
C THR A 124 -0.18 5.52 -7.80
N ARG A 125 -1.06 4.54 -7.56
CA ARG A 125 -2.37 4.44 -8.19
C ARG A 125 -3.43 5.12 -7.34
N ILE A 126 -4.52 5.52 -8.00
CA ILE A 126 -5.70 5.99 -7.30
C ILE A 126 -6.36 4.78 -6.65
N THR A 127 -6.63 4.88 -5.36
CA THR A 127 -7.29 3.84 -4.59
C THR A 127 -8.50 4.40 -3.84
N MET A 128 -9.54 3.58 -3.73
CA MET A 128 -10.71 3.85 -2.90
C MET A 128 -10.68 2.91 -1.72
N LEU A 129 -10.83 3.46 -0.51
CA LEU A 129 -10.73 2.74 0.75
C LEU A 129 -12.09 2.67 1.42
N ASN A 130 -12.49 1.48 1.87
CA ASN A 130 -13.74 1.22 2.62
C ASN A 130 -14.97 1.96 2.05
N PRO A 131 -15.35 1.71 0.78
CA PRO A 131 -16.53 2.30 0.20
C PRO A 131 -17.78 1.88 0.98
N GLN A 132 -18.52 2.85 1.51
CA GLN A 132 -19.78 2.63 2.26
C GLN A 132 -20.91 2.06 1.37
N LYS A 133 -20.74 2.09 0.05
CA LYS A 133 -21.66 1.55 -0.95
C LYS A 133 -20.82 0.89 -2.04
N LYS A 134 -21.03 -0.41 -2.33
CA LYS A 134 -20.44 -1.05 -3.52
C LYS A 134 -20.89 -0.25 -4.74
N MET A 135 -20.01 0.60 -5.28
CA MET A 135 -20.35 1.39 -6.46
C MET A 135 -20.38 0.45 -7.65
N GLN A 136 -21.57 0.14 -8.15
CA GLN A 136 -21.78 -0.40 -9.49
C GLN A 136 -21.50 0.74 -10.48
N GLY A 137 -20.46 0.57 -11.30
CA GLY A 137 -20.23 1.40 -12.49
C GLY A 137 -19.54 2.75 -12.26
N PHE A 138 -18.21 2.73 -12.18
CA PHE A 138 -17.38 3.75 -12.82
C PHE A 138 -16.35 3.01 -13.67
N GLY A 139 -16.62 2.94 -14.98
CA GLY A 139 -15.97 2.05 -15.93
C GLY A 139 -17.04 1.31 -16.73
N LYS A 140 -17.39 1.84 -17.91
CA LYS A 140 -18.36 1.20 -18.79
C LYS A 140 -17.70 -0.05 -19.39
N ILE A 141 -18.03 -1.23 -18.87
CA ILE A 141 -18.40 -2.46 -19.61
C ILE A 141 -18.76 -3.55 -18.59
N GLY A 142 -20.05 -3.71 -18.30
CA GLY A 142 -20.52 -5.05 -17.98
C GLY A 142 -20.39 -5.92 -19.23
N PRO A 143 -20.18 -7.24 -19.13
CA PRO A 143 -20.33 -8.09 -20.31
C PRO A 143 -21.75 -7.85 -20.85
N VAL A 144 -21.84 -7.22 -22.02
CA VAL A 144 -23.11 -7.13 -22.74
C VAL A 144 -23.47 -8.57 -23.07
N SER A 145 -24.43 -9.12 -22.33
CA SER A 145 -25.11 -10.34 -22.70
C SER A 145 -25.86 -10.03 -23.99
N VAL A 146 -25.21 -10.34 -25.12
CA VAL A 146 -25.82 -10.33 -26.44
C VAL A 146 -26.92 -11.39 -26.40
N GLY A 147 -28.18 -10.95 -26.27
CA GLY A 147 -29.33 -11.80 -26.56
C GLY A 147 -29.22 -12.29 -28.00
N VAL A 148 -29.59 -13.55 -28.24
CA VAL A 148 -29.49 -14.25 -29.54
C VAL A 148 -30.57 -13.80 -30.54
N ASP A 149 -31.12 -12.61 -30.32
CA ASP A 149 -32.28 -12.07 -30.99
C ASP A 149 -31.95 -10.61 -31.26
N GLY A 150 -31.58 -10.33 -32.50
CA GLY A 150 -30.93 -9.09 -32.94
C GLY A 150 -31.83 -7.85 -32.91
N GLU A 151 -32.27 -7.43 -31.74
CA GLU A 151 -32.90 -6.12 -31.52
C GLU A 151 -31.94 -5.16 -30.78
N VAL A 152 -31.39 -4.22 -31.54
CA VAL A 152 -30.67 -3.06 -31.01
C VAL A 152 -31.71 -2.05 -30.51
N SER A 153 -32.03 -2.09 -29.22
CA SER A 153 -32.71 -0.98 -28.56
C SER A 153 -31.69 0.11 -28.22
N GLN A 154 -31.72 1.22 -28.96
CA GLN A 154 -30.96 2.44 -28.65
C GLN A 154 -31.52 3.06 -27.37
N GLY A 155 -30.80 2.88 -26.26
CA GLY A 155 -31.04 3.61 -25.03
C GLY A 155 -30.74 5.10 -25.24
N ALA A 156 -31.81 5.91 -25.22
CA ALA A 156 -31.77 7.35 -25.35
C ALA A 156 -30.76 8.00 -24.39
N SER A 157 -29.77 8.69 -24.96
CA SER A 157 -28.92 9.63 -24.24
C SER A 157 -29.74 10.86 -23.85
N HIS A 158 -30.11 10.99 -22.58
CA HIS A 158 -30.65 12.23 -22.04
C HIS A 158 -29.56 13.32 -22.05
N GLN A 159 -29.70 14.23 -23.01
CA GLN A 159 -29.02 15.51 -23.08
C GLN A 159 -29.61 16.44 -22.01
N SER A 160 -28.86 16.71 -20.95
CA SER A 160 -29.22 17.70 -19.92
C SER A 160 -28.82 19.10 -20.38
N ASN A 161 -29.76 19.83 -21.00
CA ASN A 161 -29.63 21.26 -21.29
C ASN A 161 -29.80 22.08 -20.00
N ALA A 162 -28.90 23.05 -19.78
CA ALA A 162 -29.01 24.06 -18.73
C ALA A 162 -30.19 25.02 -18.99
N PRO A 163 -30.88 25.57 -17.97
CA PRO A 163 -31.94 26.56 -18.20
C PRO A 163 -31.34 27.96 -18.40
N GLN A 164 -31.66 28.59 -19.53
CA GLN A 164 -31.47 30.03 -19.75
C GLN A 164 -32.56 30.80 -18.99
N SER A 165 -32.12 31.78 -18.20
CA SER A 165 -32.98 32.76 -17.54
C SER A 165 -33.45 33.81 -18.55
N HIS A 166 -34.72 33.73 -18.98
CA HIS A 166 -35.42 34.85 -19.58
C HIS A 166 -36.57 35.26 -18.65
N THR A 167 -36.40 36.43 -18.05
CA THR A 167 -37.39 37.20 -17.33
C THR A 167 -38.51 37.62 -18.29
N ASN A 168 -39.75 37.19 -18.03
CA ASN A 168 -40.92 37.69 -18.73
C ASN A 168 -41.71 38.57 -17.76
N GLU A 169 -41.77 39.86 -18.08
CA GLU A 169 -42.51 40.86 -17.33
C GLU A 169 -44.01 40.57 -17.32
N SER A 170 -44.57 40.86 -16.16
CA SER A 170 -45.95 40.81 -15.72
C SER A 170 -46.94 41.47 -16.68
N ASN A 171 -47.85 40.66 -17.23
CA ASN A 171 -49.16 41.13 -17.71
C ASN A 171 -50.16 41.02 -16.55
N GLU A 172 -50.23 42.05 -15.71
CA GLU A 172 -51.35 42.25 -14.80
C GLU A 172 -52.51 42.86 -15.58
N GLY A 173 -53.47 42.03 -15.97
CA GLY A 173 -54.80 42.49 -16.28
C GLY A 173 -55.66 42.46 -15.02
N LEU A 174 -56.38 43.54 -14.74
CA LEU A 174 -57.77 43.52 -14.26
C LEU A 174 -58.35 44.98 -14.26
N PRO A 175 -59.69 45.12 -14.28
CA PRO A 175 -60.39 46.16 -15.03
C PRO A 175 -61.26 47.08 -14.15
N ARG A 176 -61.95 48.00 -14.84
CA ARG A 176 -63.18 48.74 -14.49
C ARG A 176 -62.98 50.16 -13.97
N GLY A 177 -63.77 51.07 -14.56
CA GLY A 177 -64.00 52.43 -14.11
C GLY A 177 -63.90 53.43 -15.24
#